data_AF-A0A6I2RVL5-F1
#
_entry.id   AF-A0A6I2RVL5-F1
#
_cell.length_a   1.000
_cell.length_b   1.000
_cell.length_c   1.000
_cell.angle_alpha   90.00
_cell.angle_beta   90.00
_cell.angle_gamma   90.00
#
_symmetry.space_group_name_H-M   'P 1'
#
loop_
_entity.id
_entity.type
_entity.pdbx_description
1 polymer ?
#
loop_
_entity_poly.entity_id
_entity_poly.type
_entity_poly.pdbx_seq_one_letter_code
_entity_poly.pdbx_strand_id
1 'polypeptide(L)'
;MSFWDAASLAAAVTVAMIGILAEKIIEVDFSGLLKRNWKSTRCKKMLAQRKGPWQGTNVQGELRRVFDLVLLPLGKADKELLPARMDKNFRRRMEGQIELLERRKLCREIRLTDIVPLPKNAFRHWNDDGREWRESVLQCSALERLLPKEGGRPVHTVYRKNARLRLLQSRHIRSCDRAGKQKDYYADKGTISCPSCGAEIELHSQQTVCPYCGGVIQSDFYDWQTEAFAVYEQMGANQEKALWLLFWGGILYACLFLSLWLIQNTLISLAAGMGAAVLVLAAVIAVSTITYGKQEKLEQEIVRYSENYLRSCISEALYQNVEHPDLMDYGVGTIRLKKVVNTEETTTITVQVYISETYLPQGRKPHTRKYKRTLVLQRARYPQRRKQDGKLFTERECPSCGANFVPDENHCCSFCGYSFQADSAKWVVQTGQV
;
A
#
# COMPACT_ATOMS: atom_id res chain seq x y z
N MET A 1 37.56 26.48 27.66
CA MET A 1 36.47 26.25 28.63
C MET A 1 36.64 24.88 29.27
N SER A 2 36.16 24.66 30.50
CA SER A 2 36.11 23.30 31.02
C SER A 2 35.09 22.47 30.22
N PHE A 3 35.23 21.14 30.24
CA PHE A 3 34.30 20.24 29.54
C PHE A 3 32.84 20.50 29.93
N TRP A 4 32.58 20.68 31.23
CA TRP A 4 31.24 20.91 31.76
C TRP A 4 30.69 22.29 31.39
N ASP A 5 31.54 23.31 31.31
CA ASP A 5 31.13 24.63 30.84
C ASP A 5 30.76 24.59 29.35
N ALA A 6 31.52 23.86 28.53
CA ALA A 6 31.22 23.68 27.10
C ALA A 6 29.91 22.92 26.88
N ALA A 7 29.69 21.84 27.63
CA ALA A 7 28.45 21.06 27.57
C ALA A 7 27.23 21.89 27.98
N SER A 8 27.32 22.60 29.11
CA SER A 8 26.21 23.41 29.64
C SER A 8 25.88 24.60 28.74
N LEU A 9 26.89 25.31 28.23
CA LEU A 9 26.67 26.43 27.31
C LEU A 9 26.08 25.97 25.97
N ALA A 10 26.61 24.89 25.39
CA ALA A 10 26.06 24.30 24.17
C ALA A 10 24.60 23.85 24.36
N ALA A 11 24.29 23.22 25.51
CA ALA A 11 22.92 22.82 25.85
C ALA A 11 22.00 24.03 25.97
N ALA A 12 22.40 25.09 26.68
CA ALA A 12 21.60 26.29 26.84
C ALA A 12 21.26 26.95 25.50
N VAL A 13 22.26 27.14 24.63
CA VAL A 13 22.06 27.72 23.29
C VAL A 13 21.15 26.83 22.44
N THR A 14 21.36 25.51 22.46
CA THR A 14 20.56 24.55 21.70
C THR A 14 19.10 24.56 22.16
N VAL A 15 18.84 24.53 23.47
CA VAL A 15 17.48 24.55 24.03
C VAL A 15 16.77 25.86 23.69
N ALA A 16 17.45 27.00 23.79
CA ALA A 16 16.88 28.30 23.40
C ALA A 16 16.47 28.31 21.92
N MET A 17 17.34 27.83 21.02
CA MET A 17 17.06 27.76 19.59
C MET A 17 15.93 26.77 19.26
N ILE A 18 15.90 25.59 19.88
CA ILE A 18 14.79 24.64 19.73
C ILE A 18 13.49 25.28 20.21
N GLY A 19 13.48 25.99 21.33
CA GLY A 19 12.29 26.65 21.87
C GLY A 19 11.70 27.68 20.89
N ILE A 20 12.54 28.56 20.35
CA ILE A 20 12.14 29.57 19.36
C ILE A 20 11.57 28.94 18.09
N LEU A 21 12.21 27.86 17.60
CA LEU A 21 11.75 27.16 16.39
C LEU A 21 10.49 26.33 16.64
N ALA A 22 10.37 25.71 17.81
CA ALA A 22 9.23 24.90 18.19
C ALA A 22 7.95 25.74 18.22
N GLU A 23 7.99 26.97 18.75
CA GLU A 23 6.85 27.88 18.78
C GLU A 23 6.30 28.18 17.37
N LYS A 24 7.19 28.26 16.36
CA LYS A 24 6.80 28.55 14.98
C LYS A 24 6.34 27.33 14.18
N ILE A 25 6.78 26.13 14.56
CA ILE A 25 6.63 24.91 13.75
C ILE A 25 5.60 23.95 14.35
N ILE A 26 5.55 23.86 15.68
CA ILE A 26 4.68 22.95 16.42
C ILE A 26 3.47 23.74 16.91
N GLU A 27 2.31 23.42 16.38
CA GLU A 27 1.05 23.79 17.04
C GLU A 27 0.93 22.94 18.31
N VAL A 28 1.09 23.56 19.47
CA VAL A 28 0.96 22.87 20.75
C VAL A 28 -0.50 22.61 21.03
N ASP A 29 -0.99 21.46 20.58
CA ASP A 29 -2.36 21.03 20.84
C ASP A 29 -2.45 20.29 22.19
N PHE A 30 -2.83 21.03 23.24
CA PHE A 30 -3.11 20.48 24.57
C PHE A 30 -4.42 19.70 24.64
N SER A 31 -5.19 19.58 23.56
CA SER A 31 -6.41 18.79 23.54
C SER A 31 -6.16 17.34 23.99
N GLY A 32 -4.96 16.80 23.75
CA GLY A 32 -4.55 15.47 24.20
C GLY A 32 -4.59 15.23 25.71
N LEU A 33 -4.43 16.28 26.52
CA LEU A 33 -4.47 16.21 27.99
C LEU A 33 -5.90 16.12 28.54
N LEU A 34 -6.90 16.54 27.75
CA LEU A 34 -8.30 16.45 28.15
C LEU A 34 -8.70 14.99 28.37
N LYS A 35 -9.38 14.72 29.49
CA LYS A 35 -9.88 13.38 29.86
C LYS A 35 -10.72 12.70 28.76
N ARG A 36 -11.41 13.50 27.94
CA ARG A 36 -12.17 13.05 26.76
C ARG A 36 -11.29 12.43 25.67
N ASN A 37 -10.04 12.85 25.56
CA ASN A 37 -9.07 12.40 24.56
C ASN A 37 -8.13 11.30 25.06
N TRP A 38 -8.28 10.88 26.32
CA TRP A 38 -7.55 9.74 26.87
C TRP A 38 -7.92 8.44 26.16
N LYS A 39 -6.93 7.57 26.00
CA LYS A 39 -7.08 6.24 25.39
C LYS A 39 -8.23 5.44 26.01
N SER A 40 -8.28 5.38 27.34
CA SER A 40 -9.32 4.62 28.06
C SER A 40 -10.72 5.15 27.76
N THR A 41 -10.91 6.47 27.73
CA THR A 41 -12.19 7.12 27.42
C THR A 41 -12.61 6.88 25.98
N ARG A 42 -11.68 7.05 25.02
CA ARG A 42 -11.95 6.78 23.59
C ARG A 42 -12.28 5.31 23.32
N CYS A 43 -11.54 4.39 23.93
CA CYS A 43 -11.87 2.96 23.86
C CYS A 43 -13.25 2.67 24.44
N LYS A 44 -13.60 3.20 25.62
CA LYS A 44 -14.94 3.03 26.21
C LYS A 44 -16.03 3.54 25.27
N LYS A 45 -15.84 4.71 24.64
CA LYS A 45 -16.79 5.27 23.66
C LYS A 45 -16.94 4.36 22.43
N MET A 46 -15.84 3.88 21.85
CA MET A 46 -15.85 2.92 20.73
C MET A 46 -16.57 1.63 21.08
N LEU A 47 -16.37 1.11 22.30
CA LEU A 47 -17.02 -0.12 22.76
C LEU A 47 -18.52 0.06 23.02
N ALA A 48 -18.93 1.25 23.48
CA ALA A 48 -20.34 1.58 23.73
C ALA A 48 -21.15 1.80 22.44
N GLN A 49 -20.52 2.14 21.32
CA GLN A 49 -21.19 2.21 20.01
C GLN A 49 -21.65 0.81 19.60
N ARG A 50 -22.97 0.57 19.67
CA ARG A 50 -23.60 -0.70 19.32
C ARG A 50 -23.96 -0.84 17.83
N LYS A 51 -24.07 0.26 17.07
CA LYS A 51 -24.48 0.23 15.65
C LYS A 51 -23.34 0.63 14.72
N GLY A 52 -22.59 -0.35 14.19
CA GLY A 52 -21.65 -0.21 13.06
C GLY A 52 -20.50 0.79 13.20
N PRO A 53 -19.48 0.75 12.31
CA PRO A 53 -18.35 1.68 12.35
C PRO A 53 -18.69 3.11 11.90
N TRP A 54 -19.84 3.33 11.25
CA TRP A 54 -20.17 4.59 10.55
C TRP A 54 -21.18 5.50 11.26
N GLN A 55 -21.75 5.10 12.41
CA GLN A 55 -22.80 5.88 13.05
C GLN A 55 -22.28 7.24 13.54
N GLY A 56 -22.97 8.33 13.15
CA GLY A 56 -22.61 9.70 13.52
C GLY A 56 -21.40 10.25 12.75
N THR A 57 -20.96 9.58 11.68
CA THR A 57 -19.87 10.03 10.81
C THR A 57 -20.42 10.83 9.63
N ASN A 58 -19.65 11.81 9.14
CA ASN A 58 -19.99 12.59 7.95
C ASN A 58 -19.36 12.01 6.66
N VAL A 59 -19.20 10.69 6.59
CA VAL A 59 -18.59 10.01 5.44
C VAL A 59 -19.64 9.81 4.34
N GLN A 60 -19.31 10.06 3.07
CA GLN A 60 -20.22 9.82 1.94
C GLN A 60 -20.64 8.34 1.82
N GLY A 61 -21.87 8.08 1.38
CA GLY A 61 -22.43 6.72 1.28
C GLY A 61 -21.61 5.76 0.41
N GLU A 62 -21.06 6.24 -0.71
CA GLU A 62 -20.19 5.44 -1.58
C GLU A 62 -18.93 4.97 -0.82
N LEU A 63 -18.20 5.89 -0.18
CA LEU A 63 -17.03 5.55 0.62
C LEU A 63 -17.34 4.51 1.71
N ARG A 64 -18.46 4.67 2.43
CA ARG A 64 -18.88 3.68 3.44
C ARG A 64 -19.03 2.29 2.83
N ARG A 65 -19.75 2.18 1.70
CA ARG A 65 -19.96 0.91 1.00
C ARG A 65 -18.63 0.27 0.63
N VAL A 66 -17.69 1.04 0.07
CA VAL A 66 -16.41 0.51 -0.39
C VAL A 66 -15.54 0.01 0.79
N PHE A 67 -15.51 0.72 1.92
CA PHE A 67 -14.81 0.23 3.11
C PHE A 67 -15.52 -0.98 3.74
N ASP A 68 -16.85 -1.02 3.72
CA ASP A 68 -17.65 -2.16 4.22
C ASP A 68 -17.39 -3.46 3.45
N LEU A 69 -17.06 -3.37 2.15
CA LEU A 69 -16.64 -4.52 1.35
C LEU A 69 -15.43 -5.28 1.92
N VAL A 70 -14.62 -4.61 2.76
CA VAL A 70 -13.45 -5.23 3.41
C VAL A 70 -13.66 -5.40 4.91
N LEU A 71 -14.31 -4.44 5.59
CA LEU A 71 -14.51 -4.49 7.03
C LEU A 71 -15.52 -5.56 7.47
N LEU A 72 -16.60 -5.77 6.70
CA LEU A 72 -17.64 -6.73 7.06
C LEU A 72 -17.17 -8.19 7.00
N PRO A 73 -16.49 -8.65 5.92
CA PRO A 73 -15.96 -10.01 5.86
C PRO A 73 -14.97 -10.32 6.99
N LEU A 74 -14.10 -9.36 7.35
CA LEU A 74 -13.15 -9.52 8.46
C LEU A 74 -13.85 -9.55 9.83
N GLY A 75 -14.84 -8.69 10.02
CA GLY A 75 -15.60 -8.58 11.27
C GLY A 75 -16.43 -9.83 11.58
N LYS A 76 -16.99 -10.47 10.55
CA LYS A 76 -17.77 -11.70 10.68
C LYS A 76 -16.93 -12.98 10.50
N ALA A 77 -15.71 -12.84 9.97
CA ALA A 77 -14.86 -13.96 9.54
C ALA A 77 -15.65 -14.92 8.66
N ASP A 78 -16.19 -14.37 7.56
CA ASP A 78 -17.08 -15.03 6.62
C ASP A 78 -16.69 -14.67 5.19
N LYS A 79 -16.41 -15.71 4.39
CA LYS A 79 -15.95 -15.57 3.00
C LYS A 79 -17.09 -15.25 2.05
N GLU A 80 -18.32 -15.61 2.36
CA GLU A 80 -19.48 -15.37 1.48
C GLU A 80 -19.78 -13.87 1.36
N LEU A 81 -19.32 -13.08 2.32
CA LEU A 81 -19.44 -11.62 2.33
C LEU A 81 -18.37 -10.93 1.48
N LEU A 82 -17.35 -11.65 1.01
CA LEU A 82 -16.33 -11.08 0.14
C LEU A 82 -16.96 -10.68 -1.20
N PRO A 83 -16.70 -9.45 -1.71
CA PRO A 83 -17.24 -9.03 -2.99
C PRO A 83 -16.74 -9.91 -4.14
N ALA A 84 -17.56 -10.02 -5.19
CA ALA A 84 -17.17 -10.74 -6.40
C ALA A 84 -15.93 -10.11 -7.09
N ARG A 85 -15.77 -8.79 -7.06
CA ARG A 85 -14.68 -8.07 -7.75
C ARG A 85 -13.54 -7.68 -6.81
N MET A 86 -12.46 -8.47 -6.83
CA MET A 86 -11.21 -8.22 -6.12
C MET A 86 -10.04 -8.73 -6.94
N ASP A 87 -8.88 -8.08 -6.84
CA ASP A 87 -7.65 -8.65 -7.40
C ASP A 87 -7.37 -10.04 -6.81
N LYS A 88 -6.84 -10.94 -7.63
CA LYS A 88 -6.59 -12.35 -7.26
C LYS A 88 -5.64 -12.49 -6.08
N ASN A 89 -4.60 -11.66 -6.01
CA ASN A 89 -3.64 -11.71 -4.90
C ASN A 89 -4.26 -11.13 -3.63
N PHE A 90 -5.03 -10.04 -3.75
CA PHE A 90 -5.77 -9.47 -2.64
C PHE A 90 -6.82 -10.44 -2.09
N ARG A 91 -7.61 -11.08 -2.97
CA ARG A 91 -8.62 -12.08 -2.63
C ARG A 91 -8.00 -13.27 -1.89
N ARG A 92 -6.94 -13.88 -2.45
CA ARG A 92 -6.21 -14.99 -1.79
C ARG A 92 -5.75 -14.62 -0.38
N ARG A 93 -5.21 -13.42 -0.20
CA ARG A 93 -4.79 -12.92 1.11
C ARG A 93 -5.97 -12.78 2.08
N MET A 94 -7.09 -12.23 1.62
CA MET A 94 -8.31 -12.07 2.42
C MET A 94 -8.92 -13.42 2.81
N GLU A 95 -9.02 -14.35 1.85
CA GLU A 95 -9.51 -15.72 2.08
C GLU A 95 -8.62 -16.44 3.08
N GLY A 96 -7.29 -16.41 2.90
CA GLY A 96 -6.33 -17.01 3.83
C GLY A 96 -6.44 -16.41 5.24
N GLN A 97 -6.61 -15.09 5.35
CA GLN A 97 -6.85 -14.43 6.64
C GLN A 97 -8.15 -14.91 7.30
N ILE A 98 -9.25 -14.99 6.54
CA ILE A 98 -10.55 -15.43 7.07
C ILE A 98 -10.51 -16.89 7.47
N GLU A 99 -9.88 -17.77 6.67
CA GLU A 99 -9.67 -19.17 7.01
C GLU A 99 -8.90 -19.34 8.31
N LEU A 100 -7.81 -18.58 8.48
CA LEU A 100 -7.04 -18.65 9.70
C LEU A 100 -7.87 -18.20 10.90
N LEU A 101 -8.60 -17.10 10.79
CA LEU A 101 -9.49 -16.62 11.85
C LEU A 101 -10.55 -17.68 12.19
N GLU A 102 -11.14 -18.32 11.19
CA GLU A 102 -12.14 -19.38 11.35
C GLU A 102 -11.56 -20.62 12.04
N ARG A 103 -10.40 -21.12 11.59
CA ARG A 103 -9.67 -22.24 12.24
C ARG A 103 -9.34 -21.94 13.70
N ARG A 104 -9.10 -20.67 14.03
CA ARG A 104 -8.83 -20.21 15.40
C ARG A 104 -10.10 -19.87 16.20
N LYS A 105 -11.29 -19.98 15.60
CA LYS A 105 -12.58 -19.54 16.17
C LYS A 105 -12.56 -18.06 16.59
N LEU A 106 -11.88 -17.22 15.81
CA LEU A 106 -11.75 -15.79 16.05
C LEU A 106 -12.48 -14.99 14.96
N CYS A 107 -12.78 -13.73 15.27
CA CYS A 107 -13.12 -12.69 14.30
C CYS A 107 -12.27 -11.44 14.53
N ARG A 108 -12.08 -10.64 13.48
CA ARG A 108 -11.25 -9.44 13.50
C ARG A 108 -12.14 -8.21 13.43
N GLU A 109 -12.39 -7.60 14.57
CA GLU A 109 -13.22 -6.41 14.65
C GLU A 109 -12.36 -5.14 14.62
N ILE A 110 -12.70 -4.21 13.73
CA ILE A 110 -12.04 -2.91 13.63
C ILE A 110 -13.09 -1.83 13.89
N ARG A 111 -12.99 -1.14 15.03
CA ARG A 111 -13.85 0.00 15.38
C ARG A 111 -13.14 1.32 15.12
N LEU A 112 -13.88 2.30 14.63
CA LEU A 112 -13.34 3.58 14.19
C LEU A 112 -14.08 4.73 14.90
N THR A 113 -13.34 5.76 15.28
CA THR A 113 -13.90 7.05 15.75
C THR A 113 -13.11 8.22 15.21
N ASP A 114 -13.72 9.41 15.24
CA ASP A 114 -13.11 10.66 14.79
C ASP A 114 -12.63 10.54 13.33
N ILE A 115 -13.49 9.97 12.47
CA ILE A 115 -13.17 9.67 11.08
C ILE A 115 -13.13 10.95 10.24
N VAL A 116 -11.99 11.18 9.60
CA VAL A 116 -11.74 12.25 8.65
C VAL A 116 -11.30 11.61 7.31
N PRO A 117 -12.15 11.63 6.27
CA PRO A 117 -11.82 11.09 4.96
C PRO A 117 -10.86 12.02 4.20
N LEU A 118 -9.84 11.44 3.58
CA LEU A 118 -8.81 12.11 2.79
C LEU A 118 -8.69 11.41 1.42
N PRO A 119 -8.91 12.12 0.30
CA PRO A 119 -9.38 13.51 0.19
C PRO A 119 -10.82 13.68 0.73
N LYS A 120 -11.24 14.92 1.04
CA LYS A 120 -12.52 15.23 1.70
C LYS A 120 -13.70 14.51 1.03
N ASN A 121 -14.16 13.42 1.64
CA ASN A 121 -15.27 12.59 1.15
C ASN A 121 -15.14 12.13 -0.31
N ALA A 122 -13.92 12.01 -0.84
CA ALA A 122 -13.71 11.68 -2.24
C ALA A 122 -12.63 10.61 -2.40
N PHE A 123 -12.44 10.20 -3.65
CA PHE A 123 -11.30 9.41 -4.07
C PHE A 123 -10.32 10.27 -4.87
N ARG A 124 -9.03 10.03 -4.66
CA ARG A 124 -7.98 10.53 -5.55
C ARG A 124 -7.87 9.60 -6.74
N HIS A 125 -7.95 10.13 -7.95
CA HIS A 125 -7.89 9.36 -9.19
C HIS A 125 -6.57 9.61 -9.93
N TRP A 126 -6.06 8.59 -10.60
CA TRP A 126 -4.95 8.70 -11.56
C TRP A 126 -4.98 7.54 -12.56
N ASN A 127 -4.31 7.69 -13.69
CA ASN A 127 -4.27 6.69 -14.76
C ASN A 127 -2.85 6.19 -14.97
N ASP A 128 -2.70 4.87 -15.09
CA ASP A 128 -1.45 4.20 -15.49
C ASP A 128 -1.76 3.36 -16.75
N ASP A 129 -1.24 3.72 -17.92
CA ASP A 129 -1.22 2.94 -19.18
C ASP A 129 -2.34 1.88 -19.35
N GLY A 130 -3.60 2.32 -19.34
CA GLY A 130 -4.79 1.49 -19.58
C GLY A 130 -5.61 1.09 -18.34
N ARG A 131 -5.18 1.45 -17.13
CA ARG A 131 -5.95 1.31 -15.89
C ARG A 131 -6.17 2.66 -15.22
N GLU A 132 -7.37 2.83 -14.68
CA GLU A 132 -7.70 3.93 -13.79
C GLU A 132 -7.63 3.43 -12.35
N TRP A 133 -6.99 4.22 -11.51
CA TRP A 133 -6.81 3.95 -10.10
C TRP A 133 -7.58 4.96 -9.29
N ARG A 134 -8.14 4.51 -8.17
CA ARG A 134 -8.70 5.41 -7.16
C ARG A 134 -8.29 5.00 -5.76
N GLU A 135 -8.00 5.99 -4.94
CA GLU A 135 -7.57 5.80 -3.54
C GLU A 135 -8.37 6.69 -2.60
N SER A 136 -8.70 6.14 -1.44
CA SER A 136 -9.17 6.92 -0.30
C SER A 136 -8.49 6.46 0.99
N VAL A 137 -8.24 7.42 1.88
CA VAL A 137 -7.60 7.20 3.18
C VAL A 137 -8.48 7.79 4.27
N LEU A 138 -8.89 6.97 5.24
CA LEU A 138 -9.60 7.45 6.43
C LEU A 138 -8.59 7.70 7.55
N GLN A 139 -8.41 8.95 7.93
CA GLN A 139 -7.67 9.31 9.15
C GLN A 139 -8.63 9.20 10.35
N CYS A 140 -8.28 8.39 11.35
CA CYS A 140 -9.17 8.13 12.49
C CYS A 140 -8.38 7.59 13.70
N SER A 141 -9.07 7.43 14.83
CA SER A 141 -8.62 6.50 15.87
C SER A 141 -9.25 5.14 15.64
N ALA A 142 -8.41 4.10 15.61
CA ALA A 142 -8.86 2.72 15.34
C ALA A 142 -8.57 1.81 16.54
N LEU A 143 -9.57 1.03 16.92
CA LEU A 143 -9.48 -0.06 17.87
C LEU A 143 -9.68 -1.38 17.14
N GLU A 144 -8.58 -2.11 16.97
CA GLU A 144 -8.56 -3.44 16.34
C GLU A 144 -8.55 -4.50 17.43
N ARG A 145 -9.44 -5.50 17.31
CA ARG A 145 -9.61 -6.57 18.30
C ARG A 145 -9.74 -7.92 17.61
N LEU A 146 -9.07 -8.92 18.17
CA LEU A 146 -9.31 -10.32 17.84
C LEU A 146 -10.21 -10.90 18.93
N LEU A 147 -11.44 -11.26 18.56
CA LEU A 147 -12.48 -11.70 19.48
C LEU A 147 -12.80 -13.19 19.23
N PRO A 148 -13.01 -14.00 20.28
CA PRO A 148 -13.58 -15.34 20.12
C PRO A 148 -15.00 -15.28 19.53
N LYS A 149 -15.33 -16.16 18.59
CA LYS A 149 -16.69 -16.29 18.02
C LYS A 149 -17.73 -16.63 19.09
N GLU A 150 -17.35 -17.44 20.07
CA GLU A 150 -18.19 -17.88 21.20
C GLU A 150 -18.38 -16.78 22.27
N GLY A 151 -17.83 -15.59 22.05
CA GLY A 151 -17.84 -14.49 23.02
C GLY A 151 -16.76 -14.65 24.10
N GLY A 152 -16.42 -13.54 24.75
CA GLY A 152 -15.41 -13.51 25.81
C GLY A 152 -14.43 -12.36 25.69
N ARG A 153 -13.30 -12.46 26.40
CA ARG A 153 -12.25 -11.43 26.38
C ARG A 153 -11.50 -11.47 25.05
N PRO A 154 -11.12 -10.31 24.50
CA PRO A 154 -10.31 -10.26 23.28
C PRO A 154 -8.95 -10.92 23.50
N VAL A 155 -8.54 -11.77 22.56
CA VAL A 155 -7.21 -12.41 22.54
C VAL A 155 -6.13 -11.36 22.28
N HIS A 156 -6.45 -10.37 21.47
CA HIS A 156 -5.58 -9.28 21.13
C HIS A 156 -6.36 -7.98 20.97
N THR A 157 -5.77 -6.86 21.37
CA THR A 157 -6.36 -5.53 21.21
C THR A 157 -5.26 -4.53 20.91
N VAL A 158 -5.39 -3.83 19.79
CA VAL A 158 -4.50 -2.75 19.38
C VAL A 158 -5.32 -1.48 19.24
N TYR A 159 -4.91 -0.45 19.95
CA TYR A 159 -5.46 0.89 19.79
C TYR A 159 -4.43 1.76 19.09
N ARG A 160 -4.81 2.37 17.97
CA ARG A 160 -4.00 3.32 17.20
C ARG A 160 -4.68 4.68 17.27
N LYS A 161 -3.96 5.69 17.78
CA LYS A 161 -4.54 7.04 17.96
C LYS A 161 -4.69 7.74 16.61
N ASN A 162 -3.67 7.63 15.77
CA ASN A 162 -3.56 8.25 14.45
C ASN A 162 -3.54 7.17 13.35
N ALA A 163 -4.59 6.35 13.33
CA ALA A 163 -4.74 5.31 12.32
C ALA A 163 -5.10 5.91 10.96
N ARG A 164 -4.55 5.31 9.90
CA ARG A 164 -4.96 5.53 8.53
C ARG A 164 -5.41 4.22 7.93
N LEU A 165 -6.67 4.18 7.50
CA LEU A 165 -7.21 3.07 6.72
C LEU A 165 -7.15 3.46 5.26
N ARG A 166 -6.21 2.88 4.54
CA ARG A 166 -6.02 3.09 3.10
C ARG A 166 -6.77 2.00 2.35
N LEU A 167 -7.53 2.41 1.34
CA LEU A 167 -8.15 1.53 0.38
C LEU A 167 -7.80 1.98 -1.03
N LEU A 168 -7.33 1.03 -1.83
CA LEU A 168 -6.95 1.20 -3.22
C LEU A 168 -7.84 0.33 -4.10
N GLN A 169 -8.39 0.93 -5.16
CA GLN A 169 -9.13 0.21 -6.18
C GLN A 169 -8.58 0.56 -7.56
N SER A 170 -8.75 -0.38 -8.50
CA SER A 170 -8.45 -0.15 -9.91
C SER A 170 -9.63 -0.54 -10.77
N ARG A 171 -9.67 -0.04 -12.01
CA ARG A 171 -10.54 -0.54 -13.07
C ARG A 171 -9.84 -0.39 -14.43
N HIS A 172 -10.31 -1.15 -15.41
CA HIS A 172 -9.86 -0.98 -16.79
C HIS A 172 -10.52 0.25 -17.42
N ILE A 173 -9.75 1.03 -18.18
CA ILE A 173 -10.26 2.21 -18.90
C ILE A 173 -10.90 1.74 -20.21
N ARG A 174 -12.15 2.13 -20.45
CA ARG A 174 -12.89 1.82 -21.68
C ARG A 174 -12.20 2.45 -22.89
N SER A 175 -12.39 1.87 -24.08
CA SER A 175 -11.89 2.46 -25.32
C SER A 175 -12.54 3.81 -25.64
N CYS A 176 -13.83 3.97 -25.33
CA CYS A 176 -14.62 5.18 -25.59
C CYS A 176 -14.33 6.36 -24.63
N ASP A 177 -13.84 6.10 -23.42
CA ASP A 177 -13.59 7.14 -22.40
C ASP A 177 -12.15 7.73 -22.50
N ARG A 178 -11.41 7.43 -23.57
CA ARG A 178 -10.00 7.85 -23.75
C ARG A 178 -9.91 9.27 -24.30
N ALA A 179 -9.18 10.14 -23.60
CA ALA A 179 -8.88 11.51 -24.06
C ALA A 179 -7.66 11.61 -25.01
N GLY A 180 -6.99 10.51 -25.37
CA GLY A 180 -5.73 10.50 -26.13
C GLY A 180 -5.65 9.47 -27.27
N LYS A 181 -4.82 9.78 -28.29
CA LYS A 181 -4.59 8.95 -29.50
C LYS A 181 -3.56 7.80 -29.33
N GLN A 182 -3.17 7.44 -28.09
CA GLN A 182 -2.16 6.41 -27.88
C GLN A 182 -2.75 4.99 -28.03
N LYS A 183 -2.15 4.19 -28.93
CA LYS A 183 -2.49 2.79 -29.17
C LYS A 183 -1.86 1.90 -28.10
N ASP A 184 -2.60 1.63 -27.03
CA ASP A 184 -2.17 0.73 -25.95
C ASP A 184 -2.95 -0.58 -25.87
N TYR A 185 -2.33 -1.56 -25.19
CA TYR A 185 -2.51 -3.03 -25.20
C TYR A 185 -3.95 -3.58 -25.29
N TYR A 186 -4.96 -2.86 -24.80
CA TYR A 186 -6.39 -3.21 -24.88
C TYR A 186 -7.16 -2.35 -25.90
N ALA A 187 -6.48 -1.90 -26.97
CA ALA A 187 -7.09 -1.14 -28.06
C ALA A 187 -8.01 -2.03 -28.91
N ASP A 188 -7.71 -3.33 -28.95
CA ASP A 188 -8.47 -4.29 -29.73
C ASP A 188 -9.00 -5.38 -28.79
N LYS A 189 -10.32 -5.58 -28.85
CA LYS A 189 -11.05 -6.78 -28.42
C LYS A 189 -11.36 -6.91 -26.93
N GLY A 190 -12.58 -6.50 -26.58
CA GLY A 190 -13.37 -7.18 -25.56
C GLY A 190 -14.42 -8.05 -26.24
N THR A 191 -14.00 -9.00 -27.08
CA THR A 191 -14.92 -9.94 -27.72
C THR A 191 -15.29 -11.00 -26.70
N ILE A 192 -16.54 -11.02 -26.25
CA ILE A 192 -17.07 -12.03 -25.32
C ILE A 192 -18.02 -12.95 -26.06
N SER A 193 -18.06 -14.21 -25.65
CA SER A 193 -19.09 -15.14 -26.10
C SER A 193 -20.37 -14.88 -25.32
N CYS A 194 -21.49 -14.69 -26.02
CA CYS A 194 -22.80 -14.53 -25.39
C CYS A 194 -23.13 -15.78 -24.56
N PRO A 195 -23.43 -15.67 -23.26
CA PRO A 195 -23.81 -16.84 -22.45
C PRO A 195 -25.15 -17.45 -22.88
N SER A 196 -25.99 -16.71 -23.59
CA SER A 196 -27.30 -17.18 -24.06
C SER A 196 -27.25 -17.89 -25.41
N CYS A 197 -26.35 -17.49 -26.33
CA CYS A 197 -26.33 -18.03 -27.70
C CYS A 197 -24.94 -18.41 -28.23
N GLY A 198 -23.87 -18.19 -27.45
CA GLY A 198 -22.49 -18.51 -27.83
C GLY A 198 -21.87 -17.55 -28.86
N ALA A 199 -22.61 -16.57 -29.40
CA ALA A 199 -22.10 -15.67 -30.41
C ALA A 199 -21.02 -14.72 -29.83
N GLU A 200 -19.95 -14.50 -30.59
CA GLU A 200 -18.90 -13.54 -30.26
C GLU A 200 -19.40 -12.10 -30.43
N ILE A 201 -19.26 -11.27 -29.40
CA ILE A 201 -19.77 -9.89 -29.35
C ILE A 201 -18.68 -8.97 -28.79
N GLU A 202 -18.48 -7.82 -29.42
CA GLU A 202 -17.62 -6.78 -28.87
C GLU A 202 -18.33 -5.97 -27.76
N LEU A 203 -17.74 -5.94 -26.56
CA LEU A 203 -18.22 -5.11 -25.44
C LEU A 203 -17.84 -3.64 -25.66
N HIS A 204 -18.80 -2.85 -26.14
CA HIS A 204 -18.65 -1.39 -26.20
C HIS A 204 -19.07 -0.68 -24.90
N SER A 205 -19.84 -1.34 -24.02
CA SER A 205 -20.36 -0.75 -22.77
C SER A 205 -20.54 -1.79 -21.64
N GLN A 206 -20.86 -1.31 -20.42
CA GLN A 206 -21.21 -2.16 -19.26
C GLN A 206 -22.48 -3.00 -19.48
N GLN A 207 -23.33 -2.61 -20.43
CA GLN A 207 -24.56 -3.32 -20.75
C GLN A 207 -24.69 -3.38 -22.27
N THR A 208 -24.34 -4.52 -22.85
CA THR A 208 -24.43 -4.75 -24.29
C THR A 208 -25.54 -5.75 -24.55
N VAL A 209 -26.47 -5.39 -25.43
CA VAL A 209 -27.49 -6.33 -25.90
C VAL A 209 -26.86 -7.19 -27.00
N CYS A 210 -26.93 -8.51 -26.86
CA CYS A 210 -26.47 -9.41 -27.90
C CYS A 210 -27.25 -9.15 -29.20
N PRO A 211 -26.58 -8.80 -30.31
CA PRO A 211 -27.27 -8.56 -31.58
C PRO A 211 -27.88 -9.83 -32.18
N TYR A 212 -27.46 -11.02 -31.74
CA TYR A 212 -27.91 -12.31 -32.27
C TYR A 212 -29.11 -12.89 -31.53
N CYS A 213 -29.17 -12.79 -30.20
CA CYS A 213 -30.25 -13.40 -29.40
C CYS A 213 -31.04 -12.40 -28.54
N GLY A 214 -30.70 -11.11 -28.59
CA GLY A 214 -31.34 -10.07 -27.76
C GLY A 214 -31.05 -10.18 -26.26
N GLY A 215 -30.18 -11.10 -25.84
CA GLY A 215 -29.80 -11.28 -24.44
C GLY A 215 -29.04 -10.05 -23.92
N VAL A 216 -29.47 -9.50 -22.79
CA VAL A 216 -28.79 -8.39 -22.13
C VAL A 216 -27.57 -8.92 -21.39
N ILE A 217 -26.37 -8.53 -21.83
CA ILE A 217 -25.13 -8.87 -21.16
C ILE A 217 -24.68 -7.68 -20.34
N GLN A 218 -24.78 -7.81 -19.02
CA GLN A 218 -24.18 -6.86 -18.09
C GLN A 218 -22.78 -7.36 -17.72
N SER A 219 -21.76 -6.54 -17.99
CA SER A 219 -20.37 -6.84 -17.70
C SER A 219 -19.82 -5.86 -16.66
N ASP A 220 -19.50 -6.40 -15.48
CA ASP A 220 -18.82 -5.67 -14.41
C ASP A 220 -17.30 -5.56 -14.64
N PHE A 221 -16.83 -5.92 -15.86
CA PHE A 221 -15.42 -5.92 -16.23
C PHE A 221 -14.76 -4.53 -16.04
N TYR A 222 -15.51 -3.47 -16.35
CA TYR A 222 -15.06 -2.08 -16.21
C TYR A 222 -15.40 -1.46 -14.85
N ASP A 223 -15.95 -2.23 -13.91
CA ASP A 223 -16.24 -1.74 -12.56
C ASP A 223 -15.00 -1.80 -11.65
N TRP A 224 -15.05 -1.07 -10.55
CA TRP A 224 -13.96 -0.97 -9.60
C TRP A 224 -13.71 -2.29 -8.86
N GLN A 225 -12.48 -2.78 -8.91
CA GLN A 225 -12.01 -3.91 -8.12
C GLN A 225 -11.10 -3.43 -6.98
N THR A 226 -11.20 -4.08 -5.81
CA THR A 226 -10.34 -3.77 -4.66
C THR A 226 -8.98 -4.46 -4.81
N GLU A 227 -7.92 -3.66 -4.70
CA GLU A 227 -6.53 -4.06 -4.93
C GLU A 227 -5.74 -4.15 -3.63
N ALA A 228 -5.98 -3.20 -2.73
CA ALA A 228 -5.30 -3.17 -1.45
C ALA A 228 -6.15 -2.53 -0.37
N PHE A 229 -6.02 -3.09 0.82
CA PHE A 229 -6.49 -2.51 2.07
C PHE A 229 -5.35 -2.59 3.09
N ALA A 230 -5.13 -1.51 3.81
CA ALA A 230 -4.11 -1.42 4.84
C ALA A 230 -4.56 -0.56 6.02
N VAL A 231 -4.29 -1.02 7.23
CA VAL A 231 -4.46 -0.26 8.46
C VAL A 231 -3.09 -0.03 9.07
N TYR A 232 -2.65 1.22 9.10
CA TYR A 232 -1.35 1.58 9.68
C TYR A 232 -1.49 2.78 10.59
N GLU A 233 -0.53 2.92 11.51
CA GLU A 233 -0.41 4.12 12.33
C GLU A 233 0.58 5.07 11.67
N GLN A 234 0.18 6.32 11.49
CA GLN A 234 1.07 7.37 11.03
C GLN A 234 1.44 8.25 12.21
N MET A 235 2.73 8.60 12.34
CA MET A 235 3.15 9.62 13.30
C MET A 235 2.36 10.90 13.05
N GLY A 236 1.85 11.52 14.11
CA GLY A 236 1.14 12.80 13.96
C GLY A 236 2.09 13.85 13.40
N ALA A 237 1.59 14.77 12.57
CA ALA A 237 2.41 15.81 11.96
C ALA A 237 3.26 16.59 12.99
N ASN A 238 2.69 16.88 14.16
CA ASN A 238 3.41 17.55 15.24
C ASN A 238 4.46 16.66 15.92
N GLN A 239 4.21 15.35 16.02
CA GLN A 239 5.21 14.41 16.55
C GLN A 239 6.38 14.25 15.58
N GLU A 240 6.10 14.16 14.28
CA GLU A 240 7.13 14.11 13.25
C GLU A 240 7.98 15.39 13.25
N LYS A 241 7.35 16.56 13.25
CA LYS A 241 8.04 17.85 13.38
C LYS A 241 8.89 17.94 14.66
N ALA A 242 8.36 17.48 15.81
CA ALA A 242 9.10 17.47 17.06
C ALA A 242 10.32 16.54 17.02
N LEU A 243 10.19 15.35 16.42
CA LEU A 243 11.31 14.43 16.24
C LEU A 243 12.39 15.03 15.33
N TRP A 244 11.99 15.68 14.23
CA TRP A 244 12.93 16.40 13.36
C TRP A 244 13.63 17.54 14.10
N LEU A 245 12.89 18.32 14.92
CA LEU A 245 13.47 19.38 15.73
C LEU A 245 14.48 18.84 16.76
N LEU A 246 14.18 17.73 17.42
CA LEU A 246 15.10 17.09 18.36
C LEU A 246 16.34 16.52 17.65
N PHE A 247 16.16 15.92 16.47
CA PHE A 247 17.26 15.39 15.67
C PHE A 247 18.24 16.50 15.23
N TRP A 248 17.72 17.58 14.64
CA TRP A 248 18.53 18.74 14.25
C TRP A 248 19.10 19.48 15.46
N GLY A 249 18.35 19.54 16.55
CA GLY A 249 18.83 20.04 17.84
C GLY A 249 20.02 19.26 18.37
N GLY A 250 19.99 17.92 18.27
CA GLY A 250 21.12 17.07 18.66
C GLY A 250 22.36 17.29 17.80
N ILE A 251 22.20 17.48 16.50
CA ILE A 251 23.30 17.84 15.58
C ILE A 251 23.88 19.20 15.96
N LEU A 252 23.03 20.20 16.18
CA LEU A 252 23.45 21.54 16.60
C LEU A 252 24.22 21.49 17.92
N TYR A 253 23.71 20.76 18.91
CA TYR A 253 24.39 20.55 20.19
C TYR A 253 25.78 19.95 20.00
N ALA A 254 25.91 18.89 19.20
CA ALA A 254 27.19 18.24 18.96
C ALA A 254 28.18 19.18 18.28
N CYS A 255 27.75 19.96 17.28
CA CYS A 255 28.59 20.94 16.60
C CYS A 255 29.05 22.07 17.53
N LEU A 256 28.14 22.63 18.33
CA LEU A 256 28.45 23.69 19.31
C LEU A 256 29.33 23.18 20.44
N PHE A 257 29.07 21.97 20.95
CA PHE A 257 29.87 21.37 22.00
C PHE A 257 31.31 21.14 21.56
N LEU A 258 31.50 20.54 20.38
CA LEU A 258 32.84 20.29 19.82
C LEU A 258 33.58 21.60 19.56
N SER A 259 32.91 22.62 19.01
CA SER A 259 33.56 23.91 18.77
C SER A 259 33.91 24.64 20.07
N LEU A 260 33.05 24.61 21.09
CA LEU A 260 33.28 25.25 22.40
C LEU A 260 34.36 24.56 23.23
N TRP A 261 34.52 23.26 23.02
CA TRP A 261 35.56 22.50 23.68
C TRP A 261 36.94 22.71 23.05
N LEU A 262 37.00 22.82 21.71
CA LEU A 262 38.26 22.92 20.96
C LEU A 262 38.80 24.36 20.81
N ILE A 263 37.92 25.36 20.74
CA ILE A 263 38.31 26.75 20.44
C ILE A 263 38.24 27.59 21.73
N GLN A 264 39.33 28.29 22.07
CA GLN A 264 39.41 29.10 23.29
C GLN A 264 38.50 30.33 23.27
N ASN A 265 38.33 30.99 22.12
CA ASN A 265 37.49 32.18 22.00
C ASN A 265 36.02 31.79 21.80
N THR A 266 35.17 32.16 22.77
CA THR A 266 33.75 31.79 22.83
C THR A 266 32.94 32.28 21.63
N LEU A 267 33.22 33.49 21.14
CA LEU A 267 32.44 34.11 20.06
C LEU A 267 32.77 33.46 18.71
N ILE A 268 34.07 33.22 18.45
CA ILE A 268 34.54 32.47 17.28
C ILE A 268 34.03 31.04 17.32
N SER A 269 34.03 30.43 18.51
CA SER A 269 33.58 29.07 18.71
C SER A 269 32.08 28.87 18.43
N LEU A 270 31.22 29.78 18.90
CA LEU A 270 29.78 29.73 18.61
C LEU A 270 29.51 29.90 17.11
N ALA A 271 30.20 30.85 16.46
CA ALA A 271 30.08 31.06 15.01
C ALA A 271 30.54 29.83 14.22
N ALA A 272 31.65 29.21 14.62
CA ALA A 272 32.17 27.99 14.00
C ALA A 272 31.21 26.80 14.19
N GLY A 273 30.64 26.62 15.39
CA GLY A 273 29.69 25.55 15.68
C GLY A 273 28.37 25.71 14.91
N MET A 274 27.84 26.94 14.82
CA MET A 274 26.67 27.25 13.97
C MET A 274 26.97 27.00 12.49
N GLY A 275 28.12 27.46 12.00
CA GLY A 275 28.56 27.24 10.62
C GLY A 275 28.68 25.74 10.29
N ALA A 276 29.27 24.95 11.20
CA ALA A 276 29.37 23.50 11.05
C ALA A 276 27.98 22.83 11.00
N ALA A 277 27.04 23.21 11.87
CA ALA A 277 25.69 22.66 11.85
C ALA A 277 24.95 22.97 10.54
N VAL A 278 25.10 24.18 10.00
CA VAL A 278 24.54 24.57 8.69
C VAL A 278 25.17 23.76 7.55
N LEU A 279 26.49 23.54 7.58
CA LEU A 279 27.18 22.71 6.59
C LEU A 279 26.69 21.25 6.63
N VAL A 280 26.49 20.68 7.83
CA VAL A 280 25.92 19.33 7.99
C VAL A 280 24.50 19.27 7.42
N LEU A 281 23.67 20.28 7.70
CA LEU A 281 22.32 20.37 7.12
C LEU A 281 22.35 20.43 5.59
N ALA A 282 23.21 21.28 5.02
CA ALA A 282 23.37 21.39 3.56
C ALA A 282 23.84 20.06 2.95
N ALA A 283 24.78 19.36 3.59
CA ALA A 283 25.26 18.07 3.13
C ALA A 283 24.15 17.00 3.17
N VAL A 284 23.34 16.94 4.23
CA VAL A 284 22.21 16.00 4.33
C VAL A 284 21.17 16.27 3.26
N ILE A 285 20.82 17.54 3.01
CA ILE A 285 19.89 17.92 1.95
C ILE A 285 20.45 17.52 0.58
N ALA A 286 21.71 17.83 0.30
CA ALA A 286 22.37 17.47 -0.95
C ALA A 286 22.41 15.96 -1.19
N VAL A 287 22.73 15.17 -0.16
CA VAL A 287 22.69 13.71 -0.26
C VAL A 287 21.27 13.22 -0.53
N SER A 288 20.27 13.76 0.17
CA SER A 288 18.87 13.39 -0.02
C SER A 288 18.38 13.67 -1.44
N THR A 289 18.64 14.87 -1.97
CA THR A 289 18.24 15.25 -3.34
C THR A 289 18.93 14.40 -4.39
N ILE A 290 20.23 14.10 -4.23
CA ILE A 290 20.96 13.19 -5.11
C ILE A 290 20.37 11.78 -5.08
N THR A 291 20.04 11.26 -3.89
CA THR A 291 19.44 9.92 -3.78
C THR A 291 18.05 9.84 -4.39
N TYR A 292 17.23 10.88 -4.23
CA TYR A 292 15.91 10.97 -4.85
C TYR A 292 16.01 11.02 -6.38
N GLY A 293 16.86 11.90 -6.91
CA GLY A 293 17.09 12.00 -8.36
C GLY A 293 17.68 10.73 -8.98
N LYS A 294 18.46 9.95 -8.23
CA LYS A 294 18.91 8.61 -8.66
C LYS A 294 17.77 7.61 -8.76
N GLN A 295 16.81 7.61 -7.82
CA GLN A 295 15.63 6.74 -7.93
C GLN A 295 14.78 7.12 -9.14
N GLU A 296 14.49 8.40 -9.31
CA GLU A 296 13.66 8.89 -10.42
C GLU A 296 14.27 8.54 -11.79
N LYS A 297 15.60 8.67 -11.95
CA LYS A 297 16.30 8.23 -13.17
C LYS A 297 16.13 6.74 -13.45
N LEU A 298 16.25 5.88 -12.41
CA LEU A 298 16.05 4.44 -12.56
C LEU A 298 14.61 4.08 -12.91
N GLU A 299 13.62 4.81 -12.38
CA GLU A 299 12.21 4.64 -12.74
C GLU A 299 11.96 5.00 -14.20
N GLN A 300 12.55 6.11 -14.69
CA GLN A 300 12.43 6.56 -16.07
C GLN A 300 13.11 5.62 -17.08
N GLU A 301 14.15 4.89 -16.68
CA GLU A 301 14.78 3.86 -17.52
C GLU A 301 13.88 2.63 -17.77
N ILE A 302 12.84 2.44 -16.95
CA ILE A 302 11.91 1.32 -17.07
C ILE A 302 10.72 1.76 -17.93
N VAL A 303 10.63 1.19 -19.13
CA VAL A 303 9.49 1.40 -20.04
C VAL A 303 8.18 1.01 -19.33
N ARG A 304 7.26 1.96 -19.09
CA ARG A 304 5.96 1.71 -18.41
C ARG A 304 6.13 1.16 -16.99
N TYR A 305 6.74 1.96 -16.12
CA TYR A 305 6.86 1.64 -14.71
C TYR A 305 5.53 1.93 -13.99
N SER A 306 5.00 0.93 -13.28
CA SER A 306 3.94 1.11 -12.29
C SER A 306 4.35 0.37 -11.02
N GLU A 307 4.58 1.13 -9.94
CA GLU A 307 4.98 0.58 -8.66
C GLU A 307 3.90 -0.35 -8.08
N ASN A 308 2.62 -0.05 -8.29
CA ASN A 308 1.50 -0.87 -7.84
C ASN A 308 1.48 -2.23 -8.55
N TYR A 309 1.70 -2.24 -9.86
CA TYR A 309 1.80 -3.48 -10.62
C TYR A 309 3.01 -4.31 -10.21
N LEU A 310 4.18 -3.68 -10.05
CA LEU A 310 5.40 -4.33 -9.57
C LEU A 310 5.19 -4.94 -8.17
N ARG A 311 4.54 -4.21 -7.27
CA ARG A 311 4.18 -4.69 -5.93
C ARG A 311 3.30 -5.94 -5.97
N SER A 312 2.29 -5.96 -6.85
CA SER A 312 1.43 -7.13 -7.03
C SER A 312 2.22 -8.34 -7.55
N CYS A 313 3.13 -8.14 -8.51
CA CYS A 313 4.00 -9.21 -9.03
C CYS A 313 4.93 -9.77 -7.96
N ILE A 314 5.55 -8.91 -7.14
CA ILE A 314 6.42 -9.33 -6.02
C ILE A 314 5.61 -10.11 -4.98
N SER A 315 4.41 -9.61 -4.63
CA SER A 315 3.52 -10.27 -3.68
C SER A 315 3.14 -11.68 -4.17
N GLU A 316 2.77 -11.81 -5.44
CA GLU A 316 2.49 -13.12 -6.04
C GLU A 316 3.72 -14.04 -5.95
N ALA A 317 4.88 -13.58 -6.42
CA ALA A 317 6.10 -14.39 -6.45
C ALA A 317 6.57 -14.85 -5.06
N LEU A 318 6.32 -14.08 -4.01
CA LEU A 318 6.71 -14.44 -2.64
C LEU A 318 5.76 -15.44 -1.98
N TYR A 319 4.47 -15.40 -2.29
CA TYR A 319 3.44 -16.15 -1.55
C TYR A 319 2.62 -17.13 -2.40
N GLN A 320 2.99 -17.35 -3.66
CA GLN A 320 2.27 -18.27 -4.57
C GLN A 320 2.25 -19.73 -4.06
N ASN A 321 3.28 -20.17 -3.33
CA ASN A 321 3.50 -21.57 -2.93
C ASN A 321 3.85 -21.75 -1.44
N VAL A 322 3.47 -20.80 -0.59
CA VAL A 322 3.92 -20.80 0.82
C VAL A 322 2.76 -21.17 1.75
N GLU A 323 2.75 -22.42 2.22
CA GLU A 323 1.90 -22.83 3.33
C GLU A 323 2.53 -22.37 4.65
N HIS A 324 2.15 -21.18 5.10
CA HIS A 324 2.43 -20.74 6.45
C HIS A 324 1.14 -20.84 7.27
N PRO A 325 0.96 -21.91 8.09
CA PRO A 325 -0.30 -22.20 8.76
C PRO A 325 -0.70 -21.11 9.77
N ASP A 326 0.25 -20.30 10.22
CA ASP A 326 0.03 -19.19 11.14
C ASP A 326 0.07 -17.81 10.46
N LEU A 327 0.32 -17.71 9.14
CA LEU A 327 0.42 -16.41 8.47
C LEU A 327 -0.97 -15.80 8.30
N MET A 328 -1.20 -14.69 9.00
CA MET A 328 -2.48 -13.99 9.04
C MET A 328 -2.57 -12.86 8.02
N ASP A 329 -1.47 -12.15 7.78
CA ASP A 329 -1.42 -11.03 6.85
C ASP A 329 0.02 -10.83 6.35
N TYR A 330 0.16 -10.34 5.13
CA TYR A 330 1.45 -10.00 4.55
C TYR A 330 1.34 -8.80 3.62
N GLY A 331 2.46 -8.09 3.49
CA GLY A 331 2.53 -6.89 2.67
C GLY A 331 3.94 -6.61 2.17
N VAL A 332 3.99 -6.10 0.95
CA VAL A 332 5.19 -5.51 0.34
C VAL A 332 5.10 -3.99 0.55
N GLY A 333 5.96 -3.48 1.43
CA GLY A 333 6.06 -2.06 1.78
C GLY A 333 6.81 -1.27 0.72
N THR A 334 7.78 -0.47 1.16
CA THR A 334 8.61 0.34 0.26
C THR A 334 9.44 -0.54 -0.68
N ILE A 335 9.48 -0.17 -1.95
CA ILE A 335 10.31 -0.80 -2.98
C ILE A 335 11.39 0.23 -3.34
N ARG A 336 12.67 -0.16 -3.28
CA ARG A 336 13.78 0.70 -3.72
C ARG A 336 14.49 0.07 -4.90
N LEU A 337 14.55 0.76 -6.03
CA LEU A 337 15.30 0.31 -7.20
C LEU A 337 16.80 0.45 -6.91
N LYS A 338 17.58 -0.61 -7.16
CA LYS A 338 19.05 -0.62 -6.99
C LYS A 338 19.78 -0.55 -8.32
N LYS A 339 19.25 -1.25 -9.32
CA LYS A 339 19.86 -1.36 -10.65
C LYS A 339 18.78 -1.66 -11.68
N VAL A 340 18.89 -1.07 -12.86
CA VAL A 340 18.10 -1.39 -14.03
C VAL A 340 19.08 -1.77 -15.14
N VAL A 341 18.83 -2.90 -15.80
CA VAL A 341 19.61 -3.38 -16.95
C VAL A 341 18.64 -3.62 -18.08
N ASN A 342 18.77 -2.80 -19.11
CA ASN A 342 17.96 -2.89 -20.32
C ASN A 342 18.76 -3.60 -21.41
N THR A 343 18.31 -4.78 -21.83
CA THR A 343 18.76 -5.45 -23.07
C THR A 343 17.80 -5.08 -24.21
N GLU A 344 18.03 -5.54 -25.44
CA GLU A 344 17.08 -5.30 -26.54
C GLU A 344 15.70 -5.94 -26.25
N GLU A 345 15.68 -7.10 -25.61
CA GLU A 345 14.46 -7.91 -25.42
C GLU A 345 13.86 -7.82 -24.02
N THR A 346 14.70 -7.65 -22.99
CA THR A 346 14.29 -7.74 -21.58
C THR A 346 14.85 -6.61 -20.72
N THR A 347 14.06 -6.18 -19.76
CA THR A 347 14.47 -5.32 -18.67
C THR A 347 14.63 -6.17 -17.42
N THR A 348 15.81 -6.14 -16.82
CA THR A 348 16.09 -6.76 -15.53
C THR A 348 16.27 -5.67 -14.48
N ILE A 349 15.57 -5.80 -13.37
CA ILE A 349 15.65 -4.86 -12.24
C ILE A 349 16.13 -5.58 -10.99
N THR A 350 16.99 -4.92 -10.24
CA THR A 350 17.33 -5.33 -8.88
C THR A 350 16.62 -4.39 -7.92
N VAL A 351 15.78 -4.95 -7.05
CA VAL A 351 14.96 -4.18 -6.12
C VAL A 351 15.20 -4.63 -4.68
N GLN A 352 15.25 -3.67 -3.77
CA GLN A 352 15.23 -3.93 -2.34
C GLN A 352 13.82 -3.68 -1.82
N VAL A 353 13.17 -4.72 -1.34
CA VAL A 353 11.79 -4.70 -0.86
C VAL A 353 11.76 -4.82 0.66
N TYR A 354 10.93 -4.00 1.30
CA TYR A 354 10.64 -4.11 2.72
C TYR A 354 9.37 -4.93 2.90
N ILE A 355 9.48 -6.10 3.50
CA ILE A 355 8.38 -7.05 3.67
C ILE A 355 7.91 -7.01 5.13
N SER A 356 6.60 -7.08 5.32
CA SER A 356 5.97 -7.28 6.61
C SER A 356 5.06 -8.49 6.58
N GLU A 357 5.26 -9.41 7.52
CA GLU A 357 4.45 -10.61 7.72
C GLU A 357 3.90 -10.61 9.13
N THR A 358 2.61 -10.86 9.29
CA THR A 358 1.95 -10.96 10.59
C THR A 358 1.48 -12.38 10.81
N TYR A 359 1.94 -12.98 11.89
CA TYR A 359 1.63 -14.35 12.27
C TYR A 359 0.67 -14.37 13.46
N LEU A 360 -0.31 -15.27 13.43
CA LEU A 360 -1.28 -15.54 14.51
C LEU A 360 -1.20 -17.01 14.96
N PRO A 361 -0.19 -17.36 15.80
CA PRO A 361 -0.08 -18.68 16.37
C PRO A 361 -1.20 -19.00 17.37
N GLN A 362 -1.53 -20.29 17.53
CA GLN A 362 -2.59 -20.74 18.43
C GLN A 362 -2.36 -20.27 19.87
N GLY A 363 -3.39 -19.67 20.48
CA GLY A 363 -3.36 -19.26 21.89
C GLY A 363 -2.32 -18.18 22.23
N ARG A 364 -1.64 -17.60 21.23
CA ARG A 364 -0.61 -16.58 21.40
C ARG A 364 -1.07 -15.27 20.76
N LYS A 365 -0.44 -14.17 21.18
CA LYS A 365 -0.68 -12.85 20.57
C LYS A 365 -0.08 -12.83 19.16
N PRO A 366 -0.73 -12.15 18.20
CA PRO A 366 -0.15 -11.95 16.89
C PRO A 366 1.16 -11.16 17.01
N HIS A 367 2.10 -11.48 16.16
CA HIS A 367 3.38 -10.77 16.06
C HIS A 367 3.70 -10.49 14.60
N THR A 368 4.34 -9.35 14.35
CA THR A 368 4.71 -8.92 13.01
C THR A 368 6.22 -8.96 12.85
N ARG A 369 6.70 -9.69 11.85
CA ARG A 369 8.09 -9.69 11.41
C ARG A 369 8.25 -8.70 10.27
N LYS A 370 9.26 -7.84 10.36
CA LYS A 370 9.64 -6.92 9.28
C LYS A 370 11.08 -7.20 8.88
N TYR A 371 11.32 -7.40 7.59
CA TYR A 371 12.66 -7.64 7.07
C TYR A 371 12.79 -7.09 5.65
N LYS A 372 14.04 -6.94 5.21
CA LYS A 372 14.38 -6.49 3.85
C LYS A 372 14.85 -7.68 3.02
N ARG A 373 14.43 -7.74 1.77
CA ARG A 373 14.91 -8.75 0.80
C ARG A 373 15.31 -8.05 -0.49
N THR A 374 16.40 -8.51 -1.10
CA THR A 374 16.77 -8.08 -2.44
C THR A 374 16.23 -9.10 -3.43
N LEU A 375 15.54 -8.63 -4.47
CA LEU A 375 14.97 -9.47 -5.52
C LEU A 375 15.49 -8.99 -6.88
N VAL A 376 15.72 -9.94 -7.78
CA VAL A 376 15.98 -9.65 -9.19
C VAL A 376 14.74 -10.06 -9.97
N LEU A 377 14.15 -9.11 -10.70
CA LEU A 377 12.98 -9.36 -11.54
C LEU A 377 13.31 -9.06 -13.00
N GLN A 378 12.69 -9.83 -13.89
CA GLN A 378 12.83 -9.65 -15.33
C GLN A 378 11.46 -9.51 -15.99
N ARG A 379 11.38 -8.68 -17.02
CA ARG A 379 10.21 -8.48 -17.88
C ARG A 379 10.67 -8.21 -19.31
N ALA A 380 9.82 -8.43 -20.32
CA ALA A 380 10.11 -7.92 -21.66
C ALA A 380 10.25 -6.39 -21.66
N ARG A 381 11.21 -5.87 -22.43
CA ARG A 381 11.43 -4.42 -22.56
C ARG A 381 10.33 -3.74 -23.37
N TYR A 382 9.94 -4.35 -24.49
CA TYR A 382 8.85 -3.92 -25.35
C TYR A 382 7.87 -5.07 -25.59
N PRO A 383 6.87 -5.27 -24.70
CA PRO A 383 5.87 -6.32 -24.86
C PRO A 383 5.15 -6.28 -26.21
N GLN A 384 4.99 -5.08 -26.79
CA GLN A 384 4.32 -4.87 -28.08
C GLN A 384 5.10 -5.39 -29.29
N ARG A 385 6.44 -5.42 -29.26
CA ARG A 385 7.28 -5.87 -30.38
C ARG A 385 7.35 -7.40 -30.48
N ARG A 386 7.03 -8.11 -29.39
CA ARG A 386 7.02 -9.58 -29.34
C ARG A 386 5.72 -10.23 -29.80
N LYS A 387 4.76 -9.47 -30.35
CA LYS A 387 3.54 -10.02 -30.96
C LYS A 387 3.81 -11.01 -32.11
N GLN A 388 5.02 -11.01 -32.69
CA GLN A 388 5.39 -11.91 -33.80
C GLN A 388 6.09 -13.21 -33.38
N ASP A 389 6.61 -13.33 -32.13
CA ASP A 389 7.49 -14.45 -31.74
C ASP A 389 6.79 -15.61 -31.01
N GLY A 390 5.46 -15.68 -31.03
CA GLY A 390 4.69 -16.87 -30.58
C GLY A 390 4.87 -17.28 -29.11
N LYS A 391 5.53 -16.45 -28.30
CA LYS A 391 5.66 -16.62 -26.85
C LYS A 391 5.35 -15.27 -26.24
N LEU A 392 4.27 -15.15 -25.45
CA LEU A 392 4.24 -14.00 -24.56
C LEU A 392 2.84 -13.41 -24.08
N PHE A 393 1.69 -14.09 -23.84
CA PHE A 393 0.44 -13.64 -23.12
C PHE A 393 -0.05 -14.51 -21.90
N THR A 394 -0.53 -13.89 -20.80
CA THR A 394 -1.30 -14.54 -19.70
C THR A 394 -2.30 -13.55 -19.08
N GLU A 395 -3.47 -13.42 -19.69
CA GLU A 395 -4.66 -12.92 -19.01
C GLU A 395 -5.12 -13.96 -17.95
N ARG A 396 -5.57 -13.46 -16.79
CA ARG A 396 -6.02 -14.28 -15.64
C ARG A 396 -7.42 -14.88 -15.84
N GLU A 397 -8.10 -14.48 -16.90
CA GLU A 397 -9.38 -15.00 -17.34
C GLU A 397 -9.18 -15.51 -18.76
N CYS A 398 -9.76 -16.65 -19.11
CA CYS A 398 -9.67 -17.16 -20.47
C CYS A 398 -10.42 -16.21 -21.44
N PRO A 399 -9.80 -15.53 -22.42
CA PRO A 399 -10.49 -14.69 -23.42
C PRO A 399 -11.60 -15.37 -24.21
N SER A 400 -11.64 -16.71 -24.25
CA SER A 400 -12.76 -17.43 -24.87
C SER A 400 -13.98 -17.54 -23.93
N CYS A 401 -13.79 -17.74 -22.62
CA CYS A 401 -14.88 -18.13 -21.71
C CYS A 401 -14.95 -17.37 -20.35
N GLY A 402 -14.05 -16.44 -20.06
CA GLY A 402 -14.03 -15.63 -18.85
C GLY A 402 -13.74 -16.40 -17.54
N ALA A 403 -13.42 -17.70 -17.61
CA ALA A 403 -13.13 -18.51 -16.43
C ALA A 403 -11.78 -18.13 -15.81
N ASN A 404 -11.71 -18.16 -14.47
CA ASN A 404 -10.48 -17.98 -13.73
C ASN A 404 -9.46 -19.06 -14.13
N PHE A 405 -8.30 -18.62 -14.64
CA PHE A 405 -7.33 -19.49 -15.29
C PHE A 405 -6.75 -20.57 -14.35
N VAL A 406 -7.00 -21.84 -14.71
CA VAL A 406 -6.30 -23.06 -14.27
C VAL A 406 -5.97 -23.86 -15.54
N PRO A 407 -4.69 -23.98 -15.94
CA PRO A 407 -4.32 -24.73 -17.13
C PRO A 407 -4.31 -26.25 -16.85
N ASP A 408 -4.69 -27.06 -17.83
CA ASP A 408 -4.49 -28.51 -17.82
C ASP A 408 -3.05 -28.92 -18.21
N GLU A 409 -2.78 -30.24 -18.26
CA GLU A 409 -1.45 -30.80 -18.61
C GLU A 409 -0.94 -30.35 -19.99
N ASN A 410 -1.80 -29.83 -20.87
CA ASN A 410 -1.48 -29.38 -22.22
C ASN A 410 -1.52 -27.83 -22.38
N HIS A 411 -1.58 -27.08 -21.28
CA HIS A 411 -1.66 -25.61 -21.26
C HIS A 411 -2.94 -25.02 -21.90
N CYS A 412 -4.03 -25.78 -21.89
CA CYS A 412 -5.35 -25.33 -22.30
C CYS A 412 -6.16 -24.87 -21.09
N CYS A 413 -7.12 -23.95 -21.31
CA CYS A 413 -8.10 -23.63 -20.29
C CYS A 413 -8.87 -24.89 -19.91
N SER A 414 -8.82 -25.27 -18.63
CA SER A 414 -9.48 -26.46 -18.09
C SER A 414 -11.02 -26.45 -18.21
N PHE A 415 -11.61 -25.33 -18.64
CA PHE A 415 -13.06 -25.16 -18.76
C PHE A 415 -13.56 -25.24 -20.22
N CYS A 416 -12.82 -24.67 -21.19
CA CYS A 416 -13.25 -24.61 -22.59
C CYS A 416 -12.25 -25.20 -23.61
N GLY A 417 -11.10 -25.71 -23.16
CA GLY A 417 -10.10 -26.34 -24.03
C GLY A 417 -9.27 -25.37 -24.88
N TYR A 418 -9.41 -24.05 -24.68
CA TYR A 418 -8.66 -23.04 -25.44
C TYR A 418 -7.17 -23.01 -25.03
N SER A 419 -6.26 -23.19 -25.98
CA SER A 419 -4.79 -23.22 -25.77
C SER A 419 -4.14 -21.83 -25.71
N PHE A 420 -3.33 -21.52 -24.70
CA PHE A 420 -2.66 -20.22 -24.50
C PHE A 420 -1.12 -20.24 -24.68
N GLN A 421 -0.54 -19.17 -25.22
CA GLN A 421 0.92 -18.93 -25.29
C GLN A 421 1.35 -17.88 -24.22
N ALA A 422 1.86 -18.32 -23.04
CA ALA A 422 2.50 -17.66 -21.84
C ALA A 422 2.88 -16.16 -21.89
N ASP A 423 2.85 -15.25 -20.84
CA ASP A 423 2.97 -13.72 -20.76
C ASP A 423 4.29 -12.90 -20.78
N SER A 424 4.40 -11.85 -21.63
CA SER A 424 5.63 -11.06 -21.89
C SER A 424 5.71 -9.80 -21.02
N ALA A 425 4.58 -9.37 -20.45
CA ALA A 425 4.46 -8.11 -19.71
C ALA A 425 4.60 -8.26 -18.18
N LYS A 426 4.66 -9.48 -17.65
CA LYS A 426 4.76 -9.75 -16.20
C LYS A 426 6.19 -9.65 -15.69
N TRP A 427 6.38 -9.09 -14.50
CA TRP A 427 7.66 -9.17 -13.79
C TRP A 427 7.80 -10.55 -13.15
N VAL A 428 8.82 -11.30 -13.56
CA VAL A 428 9.14 -12.63 -13.04
C VAL A 428 10.36 -12.53 -12.15
N VAL A 429 10.27 -13.01 -10.91
CA VAL A 429 11.43 -13.11 -10.01
C VAL A 429 12.35 -14.19 -10.55
N GLN A 430 13.61 -13.85 -10.81
CA GLN A 430 14.63 -14.82 -11.21
C GLN A 430 14.97 -15.67 -9.98
N THR A 431 14.51 -16.92 -9.97
CA THR A 431 14.93 -17.93 -8.99
C THR A 431 16.28 -18.47 -9.43
N GLY A 432 17.38 -17.94 -8.88
CA GLY A 432 18.72 -18.39 -9.32
C GLY A 432 19.96 -17.73 -8.75
N GLN A 433 19.89 -16.77 -7.83
CA GLN A 433 21.05 -16.32 -7.05
C GLN A 433 20.60 -15.98 -5.63
N VAL A 434 20.72 -16.99 -4.76
CA VAL A 434 20.69 -16.84 -3.30
C VAL A 434 22.01 -16.27 -2.83
#